data_AF-A0A529MC73-F1
#
_entry.id   AF-A0A529MC73-F1
#
_cell.length_a   1.000
_cell.length_b   1.000
_cell.length_c   1.000
_cell.angle_alpha   90.00
_cell.angle_beta   90.00
_cell.angle_gamma   90.00
#
_symmetry.space_group_name_H-M   'P 1'
#
loop_
_entity.id
_entity.type
_entity.pdbx_description
1 polymer ?
#
loop_
_entity_poly.entity_id
_entity_poly.type
_entity_poly.pdbx_seq_one_letter_code
_entity_poly.pdbx_strand_id
1 'polypeptide(L)' 'MEQVRNLTPAPTSGIIASSVYLGGKRVADIAIEQAGEWAAKPGHVVRIG' A
#
# COMPACT_ATOMS: atom_id res chain seq x y z
N MET A 1 -20.04 7.80 11.20
CA MET A 1 -18.85 8.22 10.43
C MET A 1 -17.64 7.95 11.29
N GLU A 2 -17.05 6.76 11.19
CA GLU A 2 -15.80 6.46 11.88
C GLU A 2 -14.87 5.88 10.82
N GLN A 3 -14.05 6.78 10.27
CA GLN A 3 -13.01 6.43 9.34
C GLN A 3 -11.97 5.62 10.12
N VAL A 4 -11.93 4.33 9.82
CA VAL A 4 -10.93 3.38 10.31
C VAL A 4 -9.51 3.90 9.99
N ARG A 5 -8.92 4.61 10.95
CA ARG A 5 -7.51 5.03 10.91
C ARG A 5 -6.64 3.88 11.41
N ASN A 6 -6.60 2.77 10.68
CA ASN A 6 -5.53 1.79 10.82
C ASN A 6 -4.44 2.13 9.80
N LEU A 7 -3.72 3.22 10.07
CA LEU A 7 -2.49 3.53 9.35
C LEU A 7 -1.38 2.70 10.00
N THR A 8 -1.02 1.60 9.34
CA THR A 8 0.25 0.87 9.46
C THR A 8 1.40 1.85 9.75
N PRO A 9 2.36 1.50 10.63
CA PRO A 9 3.39 2.40 11.12
C PRO A 9 4.00 3.22 9.98
N ALA A 10 3.98 4.55 10.15
CA ALA A 10 4.54 5.48 9.18
C ALA A 10 5.97 5.04 8.83
N PRO A 11 6.30 4.83 7.55
CA PRO A 11 7.67 4.50 7.18
C PRO A 11 8.56 5.68 7.59
N THR A 12 9.53 5.37 8.44
CA THR A 12 10.57 6.28 8.93
C THR A 12 11.25 6.96 7.74
N SER A 13 10.80 8.17 7.35
CA SER A 13 11.42 9.07 6.36
C SER A 13 12.38 8.38 5.38
N GLY A 14 11.87 7.38 4.69
CA GLY A 14 12.67 6.38 4.00
C GLY A 14 11.88 6.03 2.76
N ILE A 15 12.58 6.06 1.63
CA ILE A 15 12.04 5.91 0.29
C ILE A 15 10.93 4.86 0.28
N ILE A 16 9.70 5.29 -0.05
CA ILE A 16 8.56 4.38 -0.19
C ILE A 16 8.71 3.72 -1.55
N ALA A 17 9.28 2.52 -1.59
CA ALA A 17 9.53 1.81 -2.84
C ALA A 17 8.24 1.40 -3.58
N SER A 18 7.12 1.24 -2.87
CA SER A 18 5.86 0.78 -3.46
C SER A 18 4.62 1.20 -2.66
N SER A 19 3.54 1.51 -3.37
CA SER A 19 2.24 1.83 -2.78
C SER A 19 1.13 0.99 -3.42
N VAL A 20 0.19 0.53 -2.59
CA VAL A 20 -0.95 -0.29 -3.00
C VAL A 20 -2.21 0.55 -3.10
N TYR A 21 -2.99 0.29 -4.13
CA TYR A 21 -4.28 0.90 -4.41
C TYR A 21 -5.37 -0.16 -4.47
N LEU A 22 -6.55 0.17 -3.95
CA LEU A 22 -7.77 -0.63 -4.07
C LEU A 22 -8.92 0.32 -4.41
N GLY A 23 -9.66 0.02 -5.49
CA GLY A 23 -10.76 0.89 -5.93
C GLY A 23 -10.34 2.33 -6.21
N GLY A 24 -9.11 2.54 -6.71
CA GLY A 24 -8.56 3.86 -7.03
C GLY A 24 -8.03 4.66 -5.84
N LYS A 25 -8.02 4.11 -4.62
CA LYS A 25 -7.50 4.77 -3.42
C LYS A 25 -6.26 4.07 -2.90
N ARG A 26 -5.24 4.82 -2.48
CA ARG A 26 -4.04 4.26 -1.81
C ARG A 26 -4.46 3.71 -0.46
N VAL A 27 -4.16 2.44 -0.22
CA VAL A 27 -4.53 1.71 1.01
C VAL A 27 -3.33 1.35 1.86
N ALA A 28 -2.14 1.21 1.28
CA ALA A 28 -0.92 0.88 2.02
C ALA A 28 0.34 1.33 1.29
N ASP A 29 1.41 1.51 2.07
CA ASP A 29 2.79 1.58 1.61
C ASP A 29 3.50 0.31 2.01
N ILE A 30 4.26 -0.23 1.08
CA ILE A 30 4.85 -1.55 1.21
C ILE A 30 6.28 -1.54 0.69
N ALA A 31 7.08 -2.48 1.16
CA ALA A 31 8.36 -2.78 0.57
C ALA A 31 8.16 -3.45 -0.81
N ILE A 32 9.16 -3.36 -1.70
CA ILE A 32 9.09 -3.92 -3.06
C ILE A 32 8.91 -5.45 -3.04
N GLU A 33 9.47 -6.11 -2.03
CA GLU A 33 9.40 -7.54 -1.81
C GLU A 33 7.96 -8.01 -1.57
N GLN A 34 7.12 -7.13 -1.00
CA GLN A 34 5.71 -7.41 -0.73
C GLN A 34 4.81 -7.10 -1.93
N ALA A 35 5.33 -6.44 -2.98
CA ALA A 35 4.54 -6.01 -4.13
C ALA A 35 3.85 -7.19 -4.83
N GLY A 36 4.54 -8.33 -4.95
CA GLY A 36 3.98 -9.53 -5.57
C GLY A 36 2.76 -10.07 -4.83
N GLU A 37 2.82 -10.13 -3.49
CA GLU A 37 1.71 -10.62 -2.66
C GLU A 37 0.47 -9.71 -2.77
N TRP A 38 0.68 -8.41 -2.88
CA TRP A 38 -0.42 -7.45 -3.03
C TRP A 38 -1.00 -7.42 -4.45
N ALA A 39 -0.16 -7.54 -5.49
CA ALA A 39 -0.61 -7.62 -6.87
C ALA A 39 -1.41 -8.90 -7.16
N ALA A 40 -1.16 -9.98 -6.41
CA ALA A 40 -1.91 -11.23 -6.52
C ALA A 40 -3.35 -11.13 -5.96
N LYS A 41 -3.64 -10.13 -5.12
CA LYS A 41 -4.99 -9.97 -4.55
C LYS A 41 -5.93 -9.32 -5.58
N PRO A 42 -7.16 -9.84 -5.76
CA PRO A 42 -8.10 -9.27 -6.71
C PRO A 42 -8.44 -7.82 -6.35
N GLY A 43 -8.51 -6.97 -7.38
CA GLY A 43 -8.84 -5.54 -7.25
C GLY A 43 -7.73 -4.66 -6.68
N HIS A 44 -6.61 -5.23 -6.26
CA HIS A 44 -5.46 -4.47 -5.79
C HIS A 44 -4.53 -4.12 -6.96
N VAL A 45 -3.98 -2.92 -6.92
CA VAL A 45 -3.01 -2.41 -7.90
C VAL A 45 -1.81 -1.89 -7.14
N VAL A 46 -0.62 -2.37 -7.47
CA VAL A 46 0.62 -1.91 -6.85
C VAL A 46 1.31 -0.96 -7.82
N ARG A 47 1.71 0.22 -7.32
CA ARG A 47 2.57 1.17 -8.02
C ARG A 47 3.95 1.16 -7.37
N ILE A 48 4.97 0.94 -8.18
CA ILE A 48 6.39 1.05 -7.81
C ILE A 48 6.88 2.41 -8.29
N GLY A 49 7.56 3.17 -7.45
CA GLY A 49 8.01 4.53 -7.76
C GLY A 49 8.94 5.11 -6.71
#